data_AF-A0A966PES9-F1
#
_entry.id   AF-A0A966PES9-F1
#
_cell.length_a   1.000
_cell.length_b   1.000
_cell.length_c   1.000
_cell.angle_alpha   90.00
_cell.angle_beta   90.00
_cell.angle_gamma   90.00
#
_symmetry.space_group_name_H-M   'P 1'
#
loop_
_entity.id
_entity.type
_entity.pdbx_description
1 polymer ?
#
loop_
_entity_poly.entity_id
_entity_poly.type
_entity_poly.pdbx_seq_one_letter_code
_entity_poly.pdbx_strand_id
1 'polypeptide(L)'
;MKMSKRIISAFLSVVTFSALAPIDAHASEVPSRFEFRGSGYGHGVGMSQIGAYGQALEGRTASEIVSYYYPGTSVAVVDDSQFVRVNIADKVTAVSFSVEGITGVAAPMRIYSGDLPPEVPASEPAVAEIAGGSELNFSTLSGTMIATTIDGTTKVATALPTSQIFTIRWSGTAAYPGETNLVKMRQGSVLRRYKYGQIQVRFLPPVTPAIQGSIIATTTLRIHGEYLRGIGEVPSSWPSAALEAQAIAARSFAIVKSNTYRKVCDCNLYSSVQDQNFVGYSKESEPVYGQRWVDAVSATEPEPGRGFAVTYNGKVISTFYASSTGGTTQDVSEVWGTAIAYLVPVPDPWSLDPTINPSFSSWTRQVSQSDIAKAFGLPDVVRYEITARTK
;
A
#
# COMPACT_ATOMS: atom_id res chain seq x y z
N MET A 1 79.08 -85.07 -6.59
CA MET A 1 78.57 -86.41 -6.95
C MET A 1 77.05 -86.31 -7.10
N LYS A 2 76.56 -86.63 -8.30
CA LYS A 2 75.16 -86.90 -8.73
C LYS A 2 74.07 -85.81 -8.68
N MET A 3 73.52 -85.62 -9.89
CA MET A 3 72.30 -84.93 -10.31
C MET A 3 71.02 -85.47 -9.63
N SER A 4 69.99 -84.61 -9.52
CA SER A 4 68.65 -84.99 -9.97
C SER A 4 67.90 -83.78 -10.54
N LYS A 5 67.44 -83.89 -11.78
CA LYS A 5 66.60 -82.91 -12.49
C LYS A 5 65.21 -82.84 -11.87
N ARG A 6 64.62 -81.65 -11.76
CA ARG A 6 63.17 -81.47 -11.61
C ARG A 6 62.64 -80.52 -12.68
N ILE A 7 61.66 -81.03 -13.41
CA ILE A 7 60.87 -80.36 -14.44
C ILE A 7 59.82 -79.51 -13.71
N ILE A 8 59.72 -78.22 -14.01
CA ILE A 8 58.63 -77.34 -13.53
C ILE A 8 57.74 -77.06 -14.73
N SER A 9 56.52 -77.62 -14.71
CA SER A 9 55.46 -77.26 -15.66
C SER A 9 54.76 -75.99 -15.19
N ALA A 10 54.65 -75.01 -16.09
CA ALA A 10 53.86 -73.80 -15.91
C ALA A 10 52.39 -74.07 -16.28
N PHE A 11 51.43 -73.61 -15.48
CA PHE A 11 50.04 -73.45 -15.93
C PHE A 11 49.32 -72.28 -15.26
N LEU A 12 49.06 -71.27 -16.09
CA LEU A 12 47.90 -70.35 -16.18
C LEU A 12 47.20 -69.90 -14.89
N SER A 13 47.43 -68.64 -14.50
CA SER A 13 46.57 -67.91 -13.56
C SER A 13 45.27 -67.48 -14.26
N VAL A 14 44.14 -68.02 -13.81
CA VAL A 14 42.80 -67.49 -14.13
C VAL A 14 42.59 -66.24 -13.28
N VAL A 15 42.59 -65.07 -13.90
CA VAL A 15 42.16 -63.82 -13.25
C VAL A 15 40.63 -63.81 -13.25
N THR A 16 40.03 -64.12 -12.11
CA THR A 16 38.61 -63.92 -11.86
C THR A 16 38.31 -62.43 -11.81
N PHE A 17 37.71 -61.89 -12.88
CA PHE A 17 37.11 -60.56 -12.87
C PHE A 17 35.91 -60.61 -11.92
N SER A 18 36.10 -60.18 -10.67
CA SER A 18 34.98 -59.92 -9.77
C SER A 18 34.20 -58.76 -10.38
N ALA A 19 33.01 -59.05 -10.91
CA ALA A 19 32.07 -58.02 -11.33
C ALA A 19 31.73 -57.18 -10.09
N LEU A 20 32.33 -55.99 -10.00
CA LEU A 20 31.82 -54.93 -9.14
C LEU A 20 30.37 -54.70 -9.58
N ALA A 21 29.42 -55.06 -8.72
CA ALA A 21 28.05 -54.61 -8.89
C ALA A 21 28.09 -53.08 -9.05
N PRO A 22 27.36 -52.50 -10.02
CA PRO A 22 27.29 -51.05 -10.11
C PRO A 22 26.80 -50.54 -8.76
N ILE A 23 27.59 -49.67 -8.14
CA ILE A 23 27.11 -48.86 -7.04
C ILE A 23 25.99 -48.04 -7.64
N ASP A 24 24.74 -48.30 -7.25
CA ASP A 24 23.62 -47.44 -7.62
C ASP A 24 23.93 -46.04 -7.12
N ALA A 25 24.40 -45.19 -8.03
CA ALA A 25 24.48 -43.77 -7.79
C ALA A 25 23.04 -43.27 -7.69
N HIS A 26 22.49 -43.25 -6.48
CA HIS A 26 21.24 -42.57 -6.20
C HIS A 26 21.48 -41.07 -6.35
N ALA A 27 21.44 -40.56 -7.58
CA ALA A 27 21.23 -39.15 -7.83
C ALA A 27 19.95 -38.78 -7.09
N SER A 28 20.05 -37.86 -6.12
CA SER A 28 18.86 -37.41 -5.40
C SER A 28 17.86 -36.89 -6.42
N GLU A 29 16.68 -37.50 -6.47
CA GLU A 29 15.64 -37.11 -7.40
C GLU A 29 15.31 -35.62 -7.15
N VAL A 30 15.49 -34.80 -8.19
CA VAL A 30 15.20 -33.38 -8.13
C VAL A 30 13.67 -33.22 -8.08
N PRO A 31 13.09 -32.69 -6.99
CA PRO A 31 11.65 -32.54 -6.89
C PRO A 31 11.12 -31.61 -7.98
N SER A 32 9.94 -31.88 -8.53
CA SER A 32 9.31 -30.97 -9.52
C SER A 32 8.74 -29.69 -8.88
N ARG A 33 8.43 -29.74 -7.59
CA ARG A 33 7.87 -28.63 -6.80
C ARG A 33 8.23 -28.75 -5.33
N PHE A 34 8.13 -27.62 -4.63
CA PHE A 34 8.29 -27.52 -3.19
C PHE A 34 7.04 -26.96 -2.54
N GLU A 35 6.66 -27.56 -1.42
CA GLU A 35 5.55 -27.09 -0.59
C GLU A 35 6.07 -26.21 0.55
N PHE A 36 5.45 -25.04 0.70
CA PHE A 36 5.65 -24.14 1.84
C PHE A 36 4.35 -24.02 2.61
N ARG A 37 4.45 -24.11 3.93
CA ARG A 37 3.34 -23.87 4.87
C ARG A 37 3.67 -22.67 5.75
N GLY A 38 2.66 -21.86 6.00
CA GLY A 38 2.80 -20.69 6.86
C GLY A 38 1.45 -20.15 7.31
N SER A 39 1.49 -19.00 7.95
CA SER A 39 0.36 -18.23 8.44
C SER A 39 0.69 -16.74 8.27
N GLY A 40 -0.31 -15.87 8.42
CA GLY A 40 -0.15 -14.43 8.27
C GLY A 40 -0.13 -13.92 6.83
N TYR A 41 -0.23 -12.60 6.71
CA TYR A 41 -0.18 -11.86 5.44
C TYR A 41 0.25 -10.41 5.68
N GLY A 42 1.34 -10.00 5.03
CA GLY A 42 1.97 -8.69 5.20
C GLY A 42 3.29 -8.74 5.98
N HIS A 43 3.83 -7.57 6.33
CA HIS A 43 5.16 -7.47 6.95
C HIS A 43 5.17 -7.82 8.45
N GLY A 44 4.01 -7.94 9.10
CA GLY A 44 3.87 -8.41 10.49
C GLY A 44 4.34 -7.43 11.59
N VAL A 45 4.81 -6.24 11.25
CA VAL A 45 5.29 -5.23 12.22
C VAL A 45 4.14 -4.34 12.70
N GLY A 46 4.03 -4.13 14.01
CA GLY A 46 3.00 -3.26 14.61
C GLY A 46 1.62 -3.89 14.63
N MET A 47 0.56 -3.10 14.41
CA MET A 47 -0.81 -3.58 14.64
C MET A 47 -1.26 -4.61 13.60
N SER A 48 -1.71 -5.76 14.09
CA SER A 48 -2.41 -6.77 13.30
C SER A 48 -3.85 -6.33 13.04
N GLN A 49 -4.27 -6.21 11.79
CA GLN A 49 -5.64 -5.82 11.48
C GLN A 49 -6.64 -6.92 11.88
N ILE A 50 -6.33 -8.17 11.56
CA ILE A 50 -7.09 -9.34 12.02
C ILE A 50 -7.06 -9.47 13.54
N GLY A 51 -5.92 -9.18 14.15
CA GLY A 51 -5.79 -9.19 15.60
C GLY A 51 -6.61 -8.11 16.30
N ALA A 52 -6.64 -6.89 15.74
CA ALA A 52 -7.51 -5.81 16.17
C ALA A 52 -9.00 -6.19 16.02
N TYR A 53 -9.38 -6.87 14.93
CA TYR A 53 -10.72 -7.42 14.75
C TYR A 53 -11.08 -8.44 15.85
N GLY A 54 -10.21 -9.42 16.11
CA GLY A 54 -10.41 -10.42 17.15
C GLY A 54 -10.54 -9.80 18.55
N GLN A 55 -9.65 -8.87 18.89
CA GLN A 55 -9.71 -8.14 20.16
C GLN A 55 -10.98 -7.30 20.31
N ALA A 56 -11.46 -6.69 19.23
CA ALA A 56 -12.72 -5.95 19.25
C ALA A 56 -13.94 -6.86 19.46
N LEU A 57 -13.92 -8.10 18.93
CA LEU A 57 -14.95 -9.11 19.21
C LEU A 57 -14.97 -9.53 20.69
N GLU A 58 -13.82 -9.46 21.37
CA GLU A 58 -13.70 -9.69 22.81
C GLU A 58 -14.09 -8.48 23.67
N GLY A 59 -14.56 -7.39 23.05
CA GLY A 59 -15.04 -6.20 23.75
C GLY A 59 -13.94 -5.21 24.16
N ARG A 60 -12.71 -5.37 23.67
CA ARG A 60 -11.64 -4.38 23.90
C ARG A 60 -11.94 -3.08 23.18
N THR A 61 -11.58 -1.97 23.82
CA THR A 61 -11.67 -0.63 23.25
C THR A 61 -10.58 -0.38 22.22
N ALA A 62 -10.78 0.62 21.36
CA ALA A 62 -9.79 1.02 20.36
C ALA A 62 -8.43 1.38 20.97
N SER A 63 -8.43 2.07 22.13
CA SER A 63 -7.20 2.45 22.81
C SER A 63 -6.47 1.25 23.40
N GLU A 64 -7.18 0.28 23.97
CA GLU A 64 -6.57 -0.97 24.46
C GLU A 64 -5.95 -1.78 23.31
N ILE A 65 -6.63 -1.87 22.18
CA ILE A 65 -6.13 -2.55 20.97
C ILE A 65 -4.84 -1.89 20.49
N VAL A 66 -4.84 -0.57 20.31
CA VAL A 66 -3.69 0.17 19.81
C VAL A 66 -2.51 0.08 20.78
N SER A 67 -2.73 0.32 22.07
CA SER A 67 -1.67 0.21 23.09
C SER A 67 -1.11 -1.20 23.25
N TYR A 68 -1.90 -2.24 22.94
CA TYR A 68 -1.42 -3.62 22.93
C TYR A 68 -0.36 -3.86 21.84
N TYR A 69 -0.61 -3.39 20.62
CA TYR A 69 0.31 -3.59 19.49
C TYR A 69 1.48 -2.58 19.45
N TYR A 70 1.40 -1.51 20.22
CA TYR A 70 2.48 -0.52 20.38
C TYR A 70 2.83 -0.37 21.86
N PRO A 71 3.52 -1.35 22.48
CA PRO A 71 3.78 -1.34 23.91
C PRO A 71 4.63 -0.12 24.34
N GLY A 72 4.34 0.41 25.53
CA GLY A 72 5.00 1.60 26.07
C GLY A 72 4.53 2.92 25.45
N THR A 73 3.50 2.90 24.61
CA THR A 73 2.89 4.11 24.01
C THR A 73 1.60 4.52 24.71
N SER A 74 1.06 5.68 24.34
CA SER A 74 -0.23 6.16 24.79
C SER A 74 -1.05 6.73 23.63
N VAL A 75 -2.36 6.54 23.67
CA VAL A 75 -3.30 7.24 22.78
C VAL A 75 -3.58 8.61 23.39
N ALA A 76 -3.27 9.68 22.66
CA ALA A 76 -3.41 11.05 23.11
C ALA A 76 -4.11 11.92 22.06
N VAL A 77 -4.75 13.00 22.50
CA VAL A 77 -5.32 14.02 21.61
C VAL A 77 -4.19 14.90 21.06
N VAL A 78 -4.03 14.94 19.75
CA VAL A 78 -2.99 15.71 19.06
C VAL A 78 -3.60 16.60 17.98
N ASP A 79 -2.88 17.65 17.59
CA ASP A 79 -3.24 18.40 16.38
C ASP A 79 -3.03 17.53 15.13
N ASP A 80 -4.08 17.39 14.33
CA ASP A 80 -4.07 16.72 13.04
C ASP A 80 -4.62 17.62 11.92
N SER A 81 -4.56 18.94 12.13
CA SER A 81 -5.04 19.96 11.19
C SER A 81 -4.13 20.16 9.96
N GLN A 82 -2.95 19.56 9.96
CA GLN A 82 -1.99 19.59 8.85
C GLN A 82 -2.50 18.92 7.57
N PHE A 83 -1.96 19.37 6.44
CA PHE A 83 -2.21 18.78 5.13
C PHE A 83 -1.28 17.62 4.82
N VAL A 84 -1.78 16.70 4.02
CA VAL A 84 -1.01 15.60 3.44
C VAL A 84 -1.27 15.50 1.94
N ARG A 85 -0.20 15.37 1.15
CA ARG A 85 -0.26 15.18 -0.30
C ARG A 85 -0.13 13.71 -0.66
N VAL A 86 -1.17 13.14 -1.25
CA VAL A 86 -1.26 11.71 -1.55
C VAL A 86 -1.17 11.50 -3.06
N ASN A 87 -0.20 10.70 -3.52
CA ASN A 87 -0.07 10.31 -4.91
C ASN A 87 -1.19 9.32 -5.27
N ILE A 88 -2.04 9.73 -6.21
CA ILE A 88 -3.23 9.00 -6.66
C ILE A 88 -3.12 8.48 -8.08
N ALA A 89 -2.13 8.94 -8.85
CA ALA A 89 -1.68 8.34 -10.11
C ALA A 89 -0.18 8.59 -10.26
N ASP A 90 0.63 7.53 -10.31
CA ASP A 90 2.09 7.64 -10.39
C ASP A 90 2.60 7.37 -11.80
N LYS A 91 3.30 8.36 -12.37
CA LYS A 91 4.01 8.27 -13.65
C LYS A 91 3.18 7.67 -14.80
N VAL A 92 1.97 8.17 -14.97
CA VAL A 92 1.03 7.74 -16.01
C VAL A 92 1.23 8.54 -17.30
N THR A 93 0.72 8.04 -18.43
CA THR A 93 0.75 8.78 -19.71
C THR A 93 -0.52 9.58 -19.96
N ALA A 94 -1.61 9.27 -19.27
CA ALA A 94 -2.86 10.01 -19.36
C ALA A 94 -3.71 9.87 -18.08
N VAL A 95 -4.47 10.92 -17.78
CA VAL A 95 -5.47 10.96 -16.70
C VAL A 95 -6.54 11.98 -17.05
N SER A 96 -7.80 11.71 -16.70
CA SER A 96 -8.89 12.66 -16.92
C SER A 96 -9.71 12.93 -15.67
N PHE A 97 -10.35 14.10 -15.65
CA PHE A 97 -11.15 14.58 -14.55
C PHE A 97 -12.50 15.11 -15.04
N SER A 98 -13.53 14.91 -14.24
CA SER A 98 -14.85 15.51 -14.42
C SER A 98 -15.48 15.79 -13.06
N VAL A 99 -16.50 16.65 -13.02
CA VAL A 99 -17.20 17.02 -11.79
C VAL A 99 -18.62 16.46 -11.80
N GLU A 100 -19.10 16.01 -10.63
CA GLU A 100 -20.49 15.63 -10.41
C GLU A 100 -21.00 16.15 -9.07
N GLY A 101 -22.29 16.49 -8.99
CA GLY A 101 -22.93 16.89 -7.74
C GLY A 101 -23.37 15.64 -6.98
N ILE A 102 -23.26 15.67 -5.64
CA ILE A 102 -23.84 14.59 -4.82
C ILE A 102 -25.37 14.69 -4.83
N THR A 103 -25.89 15.91 -4.72
CA THR A 103 -27.32 16.22 -4.79
C THR A 103 -27.52 17.31 -5.84
N GLY A 104 -27.98 16.93 -7.03
CA GLY A 104 -28.31 17.88 -8.10
C GLY A 104 -27.15 18.24 -9.03
N VAL A 105 -27.18 19.45 -9.59
CA VAL A 105 -26.24 19.90 -10.63
C VAL A 105 -24.93 20.35 -9.99
N ALA A 106 -23.82 19.81 -10.49
CA ALA A 106 -22.50 20.17 -9.99
C ALA A 106 -22.13 21.61 -10.37
N ALA A 107 -21.68 22.40 -9.39
CA ALA A 107 -20.92 23.61 -9.69
C ALA A 107 -19.63 23.28 -10.51
N PRO A 108 -19.21 24.12 -11.47
CA PRO A 108 -18.01 23.85 -12.26
C PRO A 108 -16.75 23.72 -11.39
N MET A 109 -15.87 22.77 -11.70
CA MET A 109 -14.53 22.75 -11.12
C MET A 109 -13.62 23.74 -11.84
N ARG A 110 -12.72 24.40 -11.10
CA ARG A 110 -11.82 25.44 -11.60
C ARG A 110 -10.40 24.92 -11.73
N ILE A 111 -9.79 25.23 -12.88
CA ILE A 111 -8.45 24.77 -13.25
C ILE A 111 -7.50 25.96 -13.24
N TYR A 112 -6.40 25.84 -12.51
CA TYR A 112 -5.38 26.88 -12.41
C TYR A 112 -4.05 26.35 -12.92
N SER A 113 -3.26 27.22 -13.55
CA SER A 113 -1.85 26.94 -13.81
C SER A 113 -1.03 27.17 -12.54
N GLY A 114 -0.09 26.27 -12.24
CA GLY A 114 0.76 26.38 -11.05
C GLY A 114 0.38 25.39 -9.93
N ASP A 115 1.31 25.23 -8.99
CA ASP A 115 1.12 24.47 -7.75
C ASP A 115 0.56 25.43 -6.69
N LEU A 116 -0.76 25.45 -6.53
CA LEU A 116 -1.39 26.34 -5.56
C LEU A 116 -1.48 25.64 -4.20
N PRO A 117 -1.04 26.28 -3.10
CA PRO A 117 -1.20 25.70 -1.77
C PRO A 117 -2.69 25.56 -1.40
N PRO A 118 -3.06 24.55 -0.60
CA PRO A 118 -4.44 24.43 -0.12
C PRO A 118 -4.82 25.66 0.71
N GLU A 119 -6.11 26.02 0.70
CA GLU A 119 -6.69 27.16 1.45
C GLU A 119 -6.18 28.57 1.11
N VAL A 120 -5.19 28.69 0.24
CA VAL A 120 -4.75 29.99 -0.26
C VAL A 120 -5.58 30.32 -1.51
N PRO A 121 -6.32 31.44 -1.53
CA PRO A 121 -7.03 31.89 -2.72
C PRO A 121 -6.07 32.03 -3.90
N ALA A 122 -6.53 31.65 -5.10
CA ALA A 122 -5.72 31.86 -6.30
C ALA A 122 -5.59 33.37 -6.56
N SER A 123 -4.36 33.84 -6.81
CA SER A 123 -4.10 35.23 -7.20
C SER A 123 -4.47 35.49 -8.67
N GLU A 124 -4.37 34.46 -9.49
CA GLU A 124 -4.66 34.49 -10.93
C GLU A 124 -6.02 33.84 -11.22
N PRO A 125 -6.72 34.26 -12.29
CA PRO A 125 -7.96 33.62 -12.71
C PRO A 125 -7.75 32.17 -13.13
N ALA A 126 -8.81 31.37 -13.05
CA ALA A 126 -8.80 30.02 -13.58
C ALA A 126 -8.56 30.04 -15.09
N VAL A 127 -7.70 29.15 -15.59
CA VAL A 127 -7.44 28.98 -17.03
C VAL A 127 -8.57 28.21 -17.72
N ALA A 128 -9.41 27.52 -16.94
CA ALA A 128 -10.65 26.91 -17.41
C ALA A 128 -11.63 26.63 -16.25
N GLU A 129 -12.91 26.54 -16.60
CA GLU A 129 -13.97 26.02 -15.74
C GLU A 129 -14.62 24.80 -16.41
N ILE A 130 -14.77 23.71 -15.68
CA ILE A 130 -15.29 22.44 -16.21
C ILE A 130 -16.64 22.16 -15.54
N ALA A 131 -17.70 22.36 -16.31
CA ALA A 131 -19.07 22.09 -15.87
C ALA A 131 -19.37 20.57 -15.83
N GLY A 132 -20.47 20.21 -15.16
CA GLY A 132 -20.97 18.84 -15.16
C GLY A 132 -21.23 18.32 -16.58
N GLY A 133 -20.76 17.11 -16.89
CA GLY A 133 -20.86 16.50 -18.22
C GLY A 133 -19.67 16.79 -19.15
N SER A 134 -18.85 17.79 -18.85
CA SER A 134 -17.59 18.07 -19.55
C SER A 134 -16.41 17.34 -18.90
N GLU A 135 -15.31 17.20 -19.64
CA GLU A 135 -14.10 16.50 -19.19
C GLU A 135 -12.86 17.38 -19.30
N LEU A 136 -11.92 17.21 -18.38
CA LEU A 136 -10.56 17.72 -18.44
C LEU A 136 -9.61 16.54 -18.64
N ASN A 137 -8.82 16.57 -19.70
CA ASN A 137 -7.89 15.51 -20.06
C ASN A 137 -6.46 16.01 -19.99
N PHE A 138 -5.59 15.18 -19.40
CA PHE A 138 -4.15 15.33 -19.46
C PHE A 138 -3.56 14.11 -20.17
N SER A 139 -2.67 14.35 -21.14
CA SER A 139 -1.91 13.29 -21.81
C SER A 139 -0.50 13.75 -22.13
N THR A 140 0.43 12.80 -22.23
CA THR A 140 1.80 13.10 -22.65
C THR A 140 1.95 12.85 -24.14
N LEU A 141 2.52 13.84 -24.86
CA LEU A 141 2.81 13.74 -26.28
C LEU A 141 4.14 14.44 -26.57
N SER A 142 5.04 13.76 -27.28
CA SER A 142 6.32 14.35 -27.76
C SER A 142 7.14 15.07 -26.68
N GLY A 143 7.16 14.53 -25.46
CA GLY A 143 7.94 15.09 -24.35
C GLY A 143 7.30 16.29 -23.64
N THR A 144 6.03 16.59 -23.90
CA THR A 144 5.24 17.59 -23.16
C THR A 144 3.95 16.99 -22.60
N MET A 145 3.32 17.69 -21.65
CA MET A 145 1.95 17.43 -21.22
C MET A 145 1.00 18.34 -21.98
N ILE A 146 -0.05 17.74 -22.54
CA ILE A 146 -1.17 18.42 -23.17
C ILE A 146 -2.34 18.37 -22.18
N ALA A 147 -2.92 19.53 -21.91
CA ALA A 147 -4.14 19.67 -21.11
C ALA A 147 -5.26 20.17 -22.03
N THR A 148 -6.40 19.48 -22.05
CA THR A 148 -7.50 19.75 -22.97
C THR A 148 -8.83 19.63 -22.25
N THR A 149 -9.75 20.55 -22.51
CA THR A 149 -11.15 20.43 -22.05
C THR A 149 -12.01 19.90 -23.19
N ILE A 150 -12.93 18.99 -22.89
CA ILE A 150 -13.91 18.48 -23.84
C ILE A 150 -15.30 18.90 -23.35
N ASP A 151 -16.00 19.67 -24.18
CA ASP A 151 -17.37 20.07 -23.89
C ASP A 151 -18.33 18.87 -23.94
N GLY A 152 -19.17 18.73 -22.91
CA GLY A 152 -20.07 17.59 -22.76
C GLY A 152 -21.11 17.47 -23.87
N THR A 153 -21.49 18.58 -24.52
CA THR A 153 -22.59 18.63 -25.50
C THR A 153 -22.07 18.59 -26.93
N THR A 154 -21.20 19.54 -27.27
CA THR A 154 -20.65 19.74 -28.61
C THR A 154 -19.49 18.81 -28.93
N LYS A 155 -18.88 18.20 -27.90
CA LYS A 155 -17.65 17.39 -27.99
C LYS A 155 -16.45 18.15 -28.53
N VAL A 156 -16.50 19.48 -28.55
CA VAL A 156 -15.37 20.33 -28.95
C VAL A 156 -14.27 20.20 -27.91
N ALA A 157 -13.05 19.96 -28.40
CA ALA A 157 -11.84 19.90 -27.60
C ALA A 157 -11.11 21.26 -27.66
N THR A 158 -10.78 21.84 -26.50
CA THR A 158 -10.05 23.11 -26.39
C THR A 158 -8.78 22.90 -25.57
N ALA A 159 -7.62 23.23 -26.16
CA ALA A 159 -6.34 23.14 -25.47
C ALA A 159 -6.20 24.25 -24.43
N LEU A 160 -5.66 23.91 -23.26
CA LEU A 160 -5.29 24.87 -22.22
C LEU A 160 -3.86 25.40 -22.41
N PRO A 161 -3.51 26.55 -21.83
CA PRO A 161 -2.15 27.06 -21.85
C PRO A 161 -1.14 26.05 -21.30
N THR A 162 0.05 25.97 -21.90
CA THR A 162 1.12 25.07 -21.44
C THR A 162 1.51 25.36 -19.99
N SER A 163 1.54 24.34 -19.16
CA SER A 163 2.07 24.42 -17.80
C SER A 163 2.69 23.10 -17.36
N GLN A 164 3.69 23.19 -16.47
CA GLN A 164 4.32 22.01 -15.84
C GLN A 164 3.43 21.42 -14.73
N ILE A 165 2.52 22.21 -14.18
CA ILE A 165 1.61 21.79 -13.12
C ILE A 165 0.28 22.52 -13.22
N PHE A 166 -0.80 21.80 -12.99
CA PHE A 166 -2.14 22.35 -12.85
C PHE A 166 -2.70 22.02 -11.47
N THR A 167 -3.45 22.96 -10.89
CA THR A 167 -4.25 22.73 -9.69
C THR A 167 -5.74 22.73 -10.04
N ILE A 168 -6.45 21.70 -9.58
CA ILE A 168 -7.89 21.49 -9.75
C ILE A 168 -8.57 21.73 -8.39
N ARG A 169 -9.51 22.68 -8.35
CA ARG A 169 -10.34 22.98 -7.17
C ARG A 169 -11.82 22.85 -7.51
N TRP A 170 -12.63 22.33 -6.60
CA TRP A 170 -14.06 22.12 -6.81
C TRP A 170 -14.87 22.54 -5.58
N SER A 171 -16.14 22.85 -5.81
CA SER A 171 -17.07 23.31 -4.78
C SER A 171 -17.22 22.31 -3.64
N GLY A 172 -17.34 22.82 -2.41
CA GLY A 172 -17.51 22.02 -1.20
C GLY A 172 -16.20 21.63 -0.52
N THR A 173 -15.08 22.20 -0.95
CA THR A 173 -13.77 22.03 -0.28
C THR A 173 -13.30 23.35 0.30
N ALA A 174 -12.33 23.30 1.23
CA ALA A 174 -11.80 24.50 1.87
C ALA A 174 -11.23 25.52 0.86
N ALA A 175 -10.67 25.03 -0.26
CA ALA A 175 -10.10 25.87 -1.30
C ALA A 175 -11.13 26.47 -2.27
N TYR A 176 -12.36 25.94 -2.29
CA TYR A 176 -13.48 26.49 -3.05
C TYR A 176 -14.81 26.17 -2.34
N PRO A 177 -15.20 26.98 -1.34
CA PRO A 177 -16.41 26.74 -0.56
C PRO A 177 -17.69 26.81 -1.42
N GLY A 178 -18.68 25.99 -1.07
CA GLY A 178 -19.98 25.93 -1.76
C GLY A 178 -20.67 24.59 -1.54
N GLU A 179 -21.61 24.26 -2.42
CA GLU A 179 -22.28 22.95 -2.43
C GLU A 179 -21.30 21.80 -2.63
N THR A 180 -21.56 20.65 -2.00
CA THR A 180 -20.63 19.52 -2.04
C THR A 180 -20.67 18.83 -3.40
N ASN A 181 -19.55 18.89 -4.11
CA ASN A 181 -19.31 18.15 -5.34
C ASN A 181 -18.31 17.01 -5.14
N LEU A 182 -18.28 16.10 -6.12
CA LEU A 182 -17.24 15.11 -6.28
C LEU A 182 -16.44 15.42 -7.55
N VAL A 183 -15.13 15.21 -7.48
CA VAL A 183 -14.29 15.07 -8.67
C VAL A 183 -14.10 13.59 -8.97
N LYS A 184 -14.48 13.20 -10.19
CA LYS A 184 -14.18 11.92 -10.78
C LYS A 184 -12.83 11.99 -11.47
N MET A 185 -11.93 11.08 -11.13
CA MET A 185 -10.68 10.87 -11.84
C MET A 185 -10.73 9.52 -12.56
N ARG A 186 -10.41 9.51 -13.86
CA ARG A 186 -10.28 8.29 -14.65
C ARG A 186 -8.84 8.09 -15.11
N GLN A 187 -8.33 6.89 -14.90
CA GLN A 187 -7.03 6.41 -15.37
C GLN A 187 -7.25 5.07 -16.08
N GLY A 188 -7.27 5.08 -17.42
CA GLY A 188 -7.69 3.91 -18.19
C GLY A 188 -9.11 3.48 -17.82
N SER A 189 -9.27 2.23 -17.35
CA SER A 189 -10.55 1.69 -16.87
C SER A 189 -10.85 2.01 -15.40
N VAL A 190 -9.88 2.52 -14.64
CA VAL A 190 -10.05 2.79 -13.21
C VAL A 190 -10.71 4.15 -13.01
N LEU A 191 -11.82 4.17 -12.28
CA LEU A 191 -12.53 5.38 -11.87
C LEU A 191 -12.42 5.55 -10.36
N ARG A 192 -11.97 6.71 -9.90
CA ARG A 192 -11.93 7.11 -8.49
C ARG A 192 -12.71 8.40 -8.30
N ARG A 193 -13.25 8.61 -7.09
CA ARG A 193 -14.01 9.80 -6.72
C ARG A 193 -13.39 10.45 -5.50
N TYR A 194 -13.29 11.78 -5.50
CA TYR A 194 -12.74 12.56 -4.41
C TYR A 194 -13.74 13.63 -3.99
N LYS A 195 -14.02 13.68 -2.69
CA LYS A 195 -14.95 14.63 -2.08
C LYS A 195 -14.24 15.86 -1.50
N TYR A 196 -13.05 15.65 -0.94
CA TYR A 196 -12.31 16.68 -0.20
C TYR A 196 -11.02 17.14 -0.89
N GLY A 197 -10.52 18.28 -0.43
CA GLY A 197 -9.22 18.88 -0.79
C GLY A 197 -9.13 19.45 -2.21
N GLN A 198 -7.96 19.27 -2.83
CA GLN A 198 -7.64 19.76 -4.18
C GLN A 198 -6.65 18.81 -4.87
N ILE A 199 -6.65 18.78 -6.20
CA ILE A 199 -5.79 17.88 -6.98
C ILE A 199 -4.72 18.67 -7.72
N GLN A 200 -3.48 18.18 -7.68
CA GLN A 200 -2.38 18.68 -8.51
C GLN A 200 -2.04 17.65 -9.58
N VAL A 201 -1.89 18.11 -10.82
CA VAL A 201 -1.41 17.30 -11.95
C VAL A 201 -0.08 17.88 -12.41
N ARG A 202 0.99 17.12 -12.21
CA ARG A 202 2.37 17.53 -12.51
C ARG A 202 2.92 16.71 -13.67
N PHE A 203 3.57 17.39 -14.61
CA PHE A 203 4.36 16.74 -15.64
C PHE A 203 5.79 16.49 -15.15
N LEU A 204 6.29 15.29 -15.42
CA LEU A 204 7.68 14.92 -15.30
C LEU A 204 8.26 14.78 -16.71
N PRO A 205 9.15 15.71 -17.12
CA PRO A 205 9.76 15.64 -18.43
C PRO A 205 10.62 14.37 -18.57
N PRO A 206 10.78 13.86 -19.79
CA PRO A 206 11.59 12.69 -20.03
C PRO A 206 13.06 12.94 -19.66
N VAL A 207 13.70 11.96 -19.02
CA VAL A 207 15.12 12.05 -18.65
C VAL A 207 16.05 11.83 -19.85
N THR A 208 15.56 11.14 -20.90
CA THR A 208 16.24 10.96 -22.18
C THR A 208 15.20 10.99 -23.31
N PRO A 209 15.58 11.29 -24.57
CA PRO A 209 14.65 11.26 -25.70
C PRO A 209 13.98 9.90 -25.96
N ALA A 210 14.55 8.81 -25.42
CA ALA A 210 14.02 7.45 -25.58
C ALA A 210 12.93 7.09 -24.55
N ILE A 211 12.77 7.88 -23.49
CA ILE A 211 11.77 7.66 -22.45
C ILE A 211 10.66 8.69 -22.65
N GLN A 212 9.40 8.28 -22.61
CA GLN A 212 8.27 9.22 -22.67
C GLN A 212 8.17 9.99 -21.34
N GLY A 213 7.82 11.27 -21.40
CA GLY A 213 7.45 12.03 -20.20
C GLY A 213 6.24 11.40 -19.50
N SER A 214 6.08 11.67 -18.22
CA SER A 214 5.03 11.05 -17.40
C SER A 214 4.27 12.10 -16.58
N ILE A 215 3.08 11.75 -16.13
CA ILE A 215 2.20 12.58 -15.32
C ILE A 215 2.10 11.97 -13.93
N ILE A 216 2.16 12.82 -12.91
CA ILE A 216 1.78 12.48 -11.55
C ILE A 216 0.50 13.26 -11.21
N ALA A 217 -0.50 12.58 -10.69
CA ALA A 217 -1.64 13.22 -10.04
C ALA A 217 -1.57 12.98 -8.53
N THR A 218 -1.72 14.05 -7.75
CA THR A 218 -1.76 14.00 -6.29
C THR A 218 -2.99 14.73 -5.78
N THR A 219 -3.53 14.29 -4.64
CA THR A 219 -4.57 15.03 -3.90
C THR A 219 -3.98 15.56 -2.61
N THR A 220 -4.22 16.82 -2.30
CA THR A 220 -3.80 17.44 -1.04
C THR A 220 -5.03 17.65 -0.16
N LEU A 221 -5.03 16.99 1.01
CA LEU A 221 -6.17 16.87 1.92
C LEU A 221 -5.72 17.19 3.34
N ARG A 222 -6.62 17.70 4.18
CA ARG A 222 -6.37 17.79 5.62
C ARG A 222 -6.37 16.38 6.22
N ILE A 223 -5.49 16.09 7.20
CA ILE A 223 -5.56 14.79 7.89
C ILE A 223 -6.88 14.68 8.64
N HIS A 224 -7.20 15.69 9.45
CA HIS A 224 -8.47 15.83 10.17
C HIS A 224 -9.66 15.95 9.23
N GLY A 225 -10.69 15.12 9.44
CA GLY A 225 -11.99 15.23 8.76
C GLY A 225 -12.02 14.89 7.27
N GLU A 226 -10.87 14.78 6.59
CA GLU A 226 -10.80 14.54 5.13
C GLU A 226 -10.03 13.26 4.79
N TYR A 227 -8.70 13.24 4.96
CA TYR A 227 -7.84 12.12 4.52
C TYR A 227 -8.27 10.77 5.11
N LEU A 228 -8.54 10.73 6.42
CA LEU A 228 -8.89 9.49 7.11
C LEU A 228 -10.21 8.89 6.63
N ARG A 229 -11.12 9.73 6.08
CA ARG A 229 -12.38 9.26 5.51
C ARG A 229 -12.18 8.35 4.30
N GLY A 230 -11.06 8.51 3.58
CA GLY A 230 -10.73 7.72 2.40
C GLY A 230 -9.82 6.51 2.63
N ILE A 231 -9.48 6.17 3.88
CA ILE A 231 -8.62 5.01 4.20
C ILE A 231 -9.40 3.70 4.03
N GLY A 232 -8.97 2.86 3.10
CA GLY A 232 -9.60 1.59 2.71
C GLY A 232 -8.83 0.36 3.19
N GLU A 233 -8.29 0.39 4.41
CA GLU A 233 -7.39 -0.65 4.93
C GLU A 233 -8.11 -1.88 5.49
N VAL A 234 -9.27 -1.67 6.11
CA VAL A 234 -10.08 -2.72 6.73
C VAL A 234 -11.53 -2.66 6.24
N PRO A 235 -12.28 -3.78 6.24
CA PRO A 235 -13.71 -3.77 5.93
C PRO A 235 -14.51 -2.90 6.90
N SER A 236 -15.40 -2.04 6.39
CA SER A 236 -16.23 -1.16 7.26
C SER A 236 -17.30 -1.94 8.05
N SER A 237 -17.49 -3.23 7.76
CA SER A 237 -18.40 -4.10 8.50
C SER A 237 -17.87 -4.53 9.86
N TRP A 238 -16.57 -4.33 10.13
CA TRP A 238 -15.93 -4.71 11.38
C TRP A 238 -16.50 -3.93 12.59
N PRO A 239 -16.32 -4.45 13.83
CA PRO A 239 -16.73 -3.77 15.05
C PRO A 239 -16.09 -2.39 15.17
N SER A 240 -16.80 -1.45 15.79
CA SER A 240 -16.38 -0.04 15.88
C SER A 240 -15.00 0.11 16.50
N ALA A 241 -14.69 -0.62 17.57
CA ALA A 241 -13.38 -0.55 18.22
C ALA A 241 -12.21 -0.91 17.28
N ALA A 242 -12.40 -1.86 16.35
CA ALA A 242 -11.37 -2.20 15.35
C ALA A 242 -11.24 -1.10 14.29
N LEU A 243 -12.36 -0.50 13.86
CA LEU A 243 -12.36 0.62 12.91
C LEU A 243 -11.68 1.86 13.51
N GLU A 244 -12.02 2.19 14.76
CA GLU A 244 -11.43 3.30 15.52
C GLU A 244 -9.92 3.07 15.76
N ALA A 245 -9.50 1.85 16.12
CA ALA A 245 -8.09 1.49 16.25
C ALA A 245 -7.33 1.69 14.92
N GLN A 246 -7.93 1.26 13.80
CA GLN A 246 -7.38 1.51 12.47
C GLN A 246 -7.30 3.00 12.12
N ALA A 247 -8.30 3.80 12.50
CA ALA A 247 -8.28 5.25 12.28
C ALA A 247 -7.19 5.94 13.09
N ILE A 248 -7.00 5.56 14.37
CA ILE A 248 -5.92 6.08 15.24
C ILE A 248 -4.54 5.74 14.68
N ALA A 249 -4.33 4.49 14.28
CA ALA A 249 -3.07 4.06 13.65
C ALA A 249 -2.86 4.77 12.30
N ALA A 250 -3.89 4.90 11.47
CA ALA A 250 -3.77 5.58 10.20
C ALA A 250 -3.45 7.08 10.36
N ARG A 251 -4.07 7.75 11.33
CA ARG A 251 -3.80 9.15 11.68
C ARG A 251 -2.35 9.35 12.10
N SER A 252 -1.85 8.51 13.01
CA SER A 252 -0.48 8.62 13.53
C SER A 252 0.55 8.46 12.43
N PHE A 253 0.36 7.47 11.54
CA PHE A 253 1.21 7.27 10.37
C PHE A 253 1.19 8.49 9.44
N ALA A 254 -0.01 9.01 9.12
CA ALA A 254 -0.16 10.17 8.24
C ALA A 254 0.50 11.44 8.81
N ILE A 255 0.38 11.69 10.12
CA ILE A 255 1.02 12.82 10.80
C ILE A 255 2.54 12.73 10.72
N VAL A 256 3.13 11.54 10.88
CA VAL A 256 4.59 11.41 10.73
C VAL A 256 5.01 11.63 9.28
N LYS A 257 4.24 11.11 8.32
CA LYS A 257 4.57 11.19 6.88
C LYS A 257 4.32 12.56 6.27
N SER A 258 3.40 13.38 6.80
CA SER A 258 3.18 14.77 6.36
C SER A 258 4.46 15.61 6.44
N ASN A 259 5.34 15.31 7.39
CA ASN A 259 6.63 15.97 7.59
C ASN A 259 7.70 15.57 6.55
N THR A 260 7.44 14.58 5.70
CA THR A 260 8.40 14.11 4.69
C THR A 260 7.81 14.24 3.29
N TYR A 261 8.32 15.17 2.51
CA TYR A 261 7.96 15.32 1.10
C TYR A 261 8.93 14.57 0.19
N ARG A 262 8.41 13.67 -0.66
CA ARG A 262 9.17 12.87 -1.61
C ARG A 262 9.04 13.44 -3.02
N LYS A 263 10.13 14.03 -3.51
CA LYS A 263 10.20 14.61 -4.87
C LYS A 263 9.86 13.61 -5.99
N VAL A 264 10.20 12.33 -5.80
CA VAL A 264 10.02 11.28 -6.83
C VAL A 264 8.54 11.01 -7.16
N CYS A 265 7.64 11.25 -6.21
CA CYS A 265 6.20 11.01 -6.34
C CYS A 265 5.37 12.29 -6.19
N ASP A 266 6.02 13.45 -6.00
CA ASP A 266 5.36 14.72 -5.68
C ASP A 266 4.39 14.59 -4.48
N CYS A 267 4.79 13.82 -3.46
CA CYS A 267 3.85 13.37 -2.42
C CYS A 267 4.49 13.15 -1.04
N ASN A 268 3.65 13.19 -0.01
CA ASN A 268 3.95 12.65 1.31
C ASN A 268 3.66 11.15 1.38
N LEU A 269 2.56 10.70 0.77
CA LEU A 269 2.02 9.34 0.84
C LEU A 269 1.67 8.79 -0.55
N TYR A 270 1.88 7.51 -0.80
CA TYR A 270 1.24 6.81 -1.92
C TYR A 270 -0.14 6.32 -1.51
N SER A 271 -1.10 6.32 -2.43
CA SER A 271 -2.46 5.81 -2.17
C SER A 271 -2.57 4.28 -2.17
N SER A 272 -1.46 3.56 -2.05
CA SER A 272 -1.36 2.10 -2.22
C SER A 272 -0.65 1.45 -1.04
N VAL A 273 -0.49 0.12 -1.10
CA VAL A 273 0.22 -0.68 -0.09
C VAL A 273 1.67 -0.27 0.17
N GLN A 274 2.25 0.63 -0.65
CA GLN A 274 3.56 1.24 -0.36
C GLN A 274 3.52 2.15 0.88
N ASP A 275 2.38 2.77 1.18
CA ASP A 275 2.16 3.54 2.40
C ASP A 275 0.82 3.16 3.02
N GLN A 276 -0.30 3.77 2.58
CA GLN A 276 -1.64 3.43 3.08
C GLN A 276 -2.62 3.33 1.90
N ASN A 277 -3.50 2.34 1.95
CA ASN A 277 -4.53 2.18 0.93
C ASN A 277 -5.56 3.31 1.04
N PHE A 278 -5.40 4.35 0.22
CA PHE A 278 -6.31 5.49 0.16
C PHE A 278 -7.18 5.39 -1.10
N VAL A 279 -8.48 5.20 -0.91
CA VAL A 279 -9.45 4.94 -1.97
C VAL A 279 -10.37 6.14 -2.24
N GLY A 280 -10.19 7.23 -1.49
CA GLY A 280 -11.01 8.43 -1.61
C GLY A 280 -12.46 8.19 -1.19
N TYR A 281 -13.40 8.82 -1.89
CA TYR A 281 -14.82 8.80 -1.50
C TYR A 281 -15.46 7.41 -1.56
N SER A 282 -14.84 6.43 -2.24
CA SER A 282 -15.41 5.08 -2.30
C SER A 282 -15.57 4.44 -0.93
N LYS A 283 -14.73 4.81 0.05
CA LYS A 283 -14.79 4.30 1.42
C LYS A 283 -16.03 4.80 2.17
N GLU A 284 -16.23 6.12 2.16
CA GLU A 284 -17.43 6.75 2.75
C GLU A 284 -18.71 6.31 2.05
N SER A 285 -18.65 6.13 0.73
CA SER A 285 -19.81 5.75 -0.08
C SER A 285 -20.05 4.24 -0.15
N GLU A 286 -19.35 3.43 0.66
CA GLU A 286 -19.58 1.98 0.68
C GLU A 286 -21.05 1.69 1.03
N PRO A 287 -21.78 0.89 0.22
CA PRO A 287 -23.14 0.49 0.55
C PRO A 287 -23.19 -0.20 1.91
N VAL A 288 -24.22 0.13 2.71
CA VAL A 288 -24.51 -0.45 4.04
C VAL A 288 -23.53 -0.03 5.14
N TYR A 289 -22.22 -0.14 4.91
CA TYR A 289 -21.22 -0.04 5.97
C TYR A 289 -20.36 1.23 5.92
N GLY A 290 -20.39 2.02 4.85
CA GLY A 290 -19.56 3.23 4.73
C GLY A 290 -19.76 4.21 5.89
N GLN A 291 -21.00 4.34 6.37
CA GLN A 291 -21.32 5.18 7.53
C GLN A 291 -20.63 4.70 8.81
N ARG A 292 -20.40 3.40 9.01
CA ARG A 292 -19.67 2.91 10.20
C ARG A 292 -18.21 3.36 10.20
N TRP A 293 -17.57 3.40 9.03
CA TRP A 293 -16.22 3.95 8.90
C TRP A 293 -16.21 5.45 9.20
N VAL A 294 -17.19 6.18 8.66
CA VAL A 294 -17.38 7.61 8.94
C VAL A 294 -17.55 7.82 10.46
N ASP A 295 -18.43 7.06 11.11
CA ASP A 295 -18.67 7.20 12.55
C ASP A 295 -17.40 6.87 13.38
N ALA A 296 -16.65 5.84 13.00
CA ALA A 296 -15.39 5.48 13.66
C ALA A 296 -14.31 6.56 13.52
N VAL A 297 -14.15 7.16 12.33
CA VAL A 297 -13.23 8.30 12.16
C VAL A 297 -13.67 9.47 13.04
N SER A 298 -14.95 9.83 13.02
CA SER A 298 -15.52 10.90 13.85
C SER A 298 -15.33 10.66 15.35
N ALA A 299 -15.54 9.42 15.81
CA ALA A 299 -15.38 9.04 17.22
C ALA A 299 -13.93 9.23 17.72
N THR A 300 -12.96 9.29 16.80
CA THR A 300 -11.55 9.53 17.10
C THR A 300 -11.11 10.98 16.89
N GLU A 301 -12.06 11.90 16.67
CA GLU A 301 -11.87 13.35 16.46
C GLU A 301 -12.61 14.13 17.56
N PRO A 302 -12.11 14.12 18.82
CA PRO A 302 -12.85 14.64 19.97
C PRO A 302 -13.05 16.16 19.93
N GLU A 303 -12.22 16.89 19.17
CA GLU A 303 -12.27 18.34 19.04
C GLU A 303 -11.95 18.74 17.57
N PRO A 304 -12.47 19.87 17.07
CA PRO A 304 -12.13 20.36 15.74
C PRO A 304 -10.61 20.52 15.54
N GLY A 305 -10.08 19.93 14.48
CA GLY A 305 -8.64 19.97 14.15
C GLY A 305 -7.75 19.11 15.04
N ARG A 306 -8.34 18.28 15.91
CA ARG A 306 -7.59 17.39 16.80
C ARG A 306 -8.16 15.98 16.80
N GLY A 307 -7.28 14.99 16.89
CA GLY A 307 -7.63 13.58 16.82
C GLY A 307 -6.82 12.73 17.79
N PHE A 308 -7.31 11.53 18.07
CA PHE A 308 -6.55 10.52 18.80
C PHE A 308 -5.45 9.94 17.93
N ALA A 309 -4.21 10.01 18.42
CA ALA A 309 -3.02 9.43 17.79
C ALA A 309 -2.15 8.72 18.83
N VAL A 310 -1.30 7.82 18.35
CA VAL A 310 -0.34 7.06 19.16
C VAL A 310 0.89 7.90 19.40
N THR A 311 1.27 8.03 20.67
CA THR A 311 2.41 8.82 21.10
C THR A 311 3.39 8.00 21.92
N TYR A 312 4.68 8.27 21.74
CA TYR A 312 5.75 7.75 22.57
C TYR A 312 6.60 8.93 23.05
N ASN A 313 6.79 9.05 24.36
CA ASN A 313 7.44 10.21 24.98
C ASN A 313 6.88 11.56 24.49
N GLY A 314 5.54 11.65 24.39
CA GLY A 314 4.82 12.86 23.98
C GLY A 314 4.90 13.22 22.50
N LYS A 315 5.54 12.40 21.66
CA LYS A 315 5.64 12.61 20.20
C LYS A 315 4.78 11.59 19.46
N VAL A 316 4.07 12.03 18.43
CA VAL A 316 3.35 11.12 17.52
C VAL A 316 4.37 10.21 16.83
N ILE A 317 4.05 8.92 16.77
CA ILE A 317 4.94 7.90 16.22
C ILE A 317 4.44 7.33 14.89
N SER A 318 5.37 6.77 14.11
CA SER A 318 5.01 5.98 12.93
C SER A 318 4.45 4.64 13.37
N THR A 319 3.18 4.42 13.09
CA THR A 319 2.42 3.20 13.41
C THR A 319 2.27 2.33 12.16
N PHE A 320 3.12 1.31 12.04
CA PHE A 320 2.96 0.30 11.00
C PHE A 320 1.87 -0.69 11.39
N TYR A 321 1.18 -1.24 10.39
CA TYR A 321 0.15 -2.25 10.57
C TYR A 321 0.10 -3.17 9.36
N ALA A 322 -0.31 -4.42 9.56
CA ALA A 322 -0.39 -5.43 8.51
C ALA A 322 -1.67 -6.25 8.64
N SER A 323 -2.07 -6.95 7.58
CA SER A 323 -3.30 -7.73 7.54
C SER A 323 -3.35 -8.78 8.65
N SER A 324 -2.35 -9.67 8.72
CA SER A 324 -2.26 -10.70 9.74
C SER A 324 -0.81 -11.04 10.03
N THR A 325 -0.49 -11.29 11.30
CA THR A 325 0.89 -11.57 11.75
C THR A 325 1.25 -13.05 11.70
N GLY A 326 0.25 -13.92 11.65
CA GLY A 326 0.45 -15.37 11.74
C GLY A 326 0.78 -15.89 13.15
N GLY A 327 0.52 -15.10 14.21
CA GLY A 327 0.55 -15.56 15.61
C GLY A 327 1.31 -14.66 16.57
N THR A 328 2.28 -13.88 16.06
CA THR A 328 3.07 -12.90 16.83
C THR A 328 3.51 -11.80 15.86
N THR A 329 3.50 -10.54 16.28
CA THR A 329 4.10 -9.45 15.49
C THR A 329 5.62 -9.64 15.35
N GLN A 330 6.18 -9.09 14.28
CA GLN A 330 7.61 -9.17 13.99
C GLN A 330 8.40 -8.09 14.72
N ASP A 331 9.62 -8.42 15.14
CA ASP A 331 10.61 -7.42 15.57
C ASP A 331 11.02 -6.58 14.35
N VAL A 332 10.82 -5.26 14.45
CA VAL A 332 11.14 -4.35 13.36
C VAL A 332 12.61 -4.38 12.93
N SER A 333 13.54 -4.73 13.84
CA SER A 333 14.96 -4.84 13.53
C SER A 333 15.28 -6.06 12.67
N GLU A 334 14.50 -7.13 12.78
CA GLU A 334 14.64 -8.32 11.93
C GLU A 334 14.03 -8.11 10.53
N VAL A 335 13.11 -7.15 10.39
CA VAL A 335 12.47 -6.81 9.11
C VAL A 335 13.18 -5.67 8.37
N TRP A 336 13.56 -4.59 9.08
CA TRP A 336 14.11 -3.35 8.50
C TRP A 336 15.44 -2.90 9.12
N GLY A 337 16.06 -3.72 9.99
CA GLY A 337 17.45 -3.54 10.44
C GLY A 337 17.68 -2.53 11.57
N THR A 338 16.67 -1.75 11.97
CA THR A 338 16.79 -0.77 13.08
C THR A 338 15.72 -1.01 14.12
N ALA A 339 16.13 -1.24 15.37
CA ALA A 339 15.22 -1.42 16.49
C ALA A 339 14.44 -0.13 16.80
N ILE A 340 13.14 -0.28 17.08
CA ILE A 340 12.25 0.80 17.51
C ILE A 340 11.49 0.30 18.74
N ALA A 341 11.59 1.04 19.85
CA ALA A 341 11.20 0.57 21.18
C ALA A 341 9.74 0.07 21.29
N TYR A 342 8.83 0.64 20.51
CA TYR A 342 7.40 0.31 20.52
C TYR A 342 6.98 -0.61 19.35
N LEU A 343 7.92 -1.14 18.56
CA LEU A 343 7.66 -2.08 17.46
C LEU A 343 8.40 -3.40 17.72
N VAL A 344 7.97 -4.07 18.77
CA VAL A 344 8.53 -5.33 19.26
C VAL A 344 7.54 -6.48 19.07
N PRO A 345 7.98 -7.74 19.16
CA PRO A 345 7.08 -8.89 19.12
C PRO A 345 6.06 -8.86 20.25
N VAL A 346 4.78 -9.01 19.89
CA VAL A 346 3.62 -9.12 20.77
C VAL A 346 2.79 -10.30 20.29
N PRO A 347 2.27 -11.17 21.18
CA PRO A 347 1.39 -12.26 20.80
C PRO A 347 0.18 -11.78 19.99
N ASP A 348 -0.27 -12.57 19.05
CA ASP A 348 -1.44 -12.29 18.23
C ASP A 348 -2.20 -13.60 17.92
N PRO A 349 -2.73 -14.28 18.94
CA PRO A 349 -3.39 -15.59 18.78
C PRO A 349 -4.60 -15.53 17.83
N TRP A 350 -5.27 -14.38 17.73
CA TRP A 350 -6.40 -14.16 16.82
C TRP A 350 -6.02 -14.33 15.35
N SER A 351 -4.77 -14.05 14.97
CA SER A 351 -4.30 -14.30 13.60
C SER A 351 -4.24 -15.78 13.24
N LEU A 352 -4.19 -16.68 14.23
CA LEU A 352 -4.16 -18.13 14.02
C LEU A 352 -5.54 -18.78 14.12
N ASP A 353 -6.56 -18.03 14.55
CA ASP A 353 -7.92 -18.55 14.65
C ASP A 353 -8.56 -18.65 13.24
N PRO A 354 -8.93 -19.84 12.74
CA PRO A 354 -9.50 -20.01 11.42
C PRO A 354 -10.92 -19.45 11.27
N THR A 355 -11.62 -19.18 12.38
CA THR A 355 -12.94 -18.54 12.37
C THR A 355 -12.83 -17.03 12.18
N ILE A 356 -11.80 -16.42 12.76
CA ILE A 356 -11.50 -14.98 12.65
C ILE A 356 -10.70 -14.69 11.38
N ASN A 357 -9.76 -15.56 11.02
CA ASN A 357 -8.82 -15.42 9.91
C ASN A 357 -8.85 -16.62 8.96
N PRO A 358 -9.96 -16.87 8.25
CA PRO A 358 -10.10 -18.06 7.40
C PRO A 358 -9.10 -18.10 6.24
N SER A 359 -8.60 -16.94 5.79
CA SER A 359 -7.69 -16.85 4.64
C SER A 359 -6.22 -17.00 5.00
N PHE A 360 -5.81 -16.61 6.22
CA PHE A 360 -4.39 -16.51 6.58
C PHE A 360 -4.01 -17.12 7.94
N SER A 361 -4.95 -17.73 8.66
CA SER A 361 -4.64 -18.55 9.85
C SER A 361 -3.69 -19.69 9.54
N SER A 362 -3.85 -20.27 8.35
CA SER A 362 -2.87 -21.17 7.73
C SER A 362 -2.98 -21.10 6.22
N TRP A 363 -1.87 -21.29 5.52
CA TRP A 363 -1.84 -21.42 4.07
C TRP A 363 -0.76 -22.40 3.63
N THR A 364 -0.99 -22.97 2.46
CA THR A 364 -0.03 -23.79 1.72
C THR A 364 0.22 -23.14 0.35
N ARG A 365 1.49 -23.11 -0.06
CA ARG A 365 1.91 -22.64 -1.39
C ARG A 365 2.85 -23.66 -2.01
N GLN A 366 2.58 -23.99 -3.26
CA GLN A 366 3.43 -24.85 -4.08
C GLN A 366 4.22 -23.94 -5.03
N VAL A 367 5.53 -24.09 -5.07
CA VAL A 367 6.42 -23.34 -5.96
C VAL A 367 7.15 -24.33 -6.84
N SER A 368 7.26 -24.03 -8.14
CA SER A 368 7.98 -24.91 -9.07
C SER A 368 9.47 -24.92 -8.73
N GLN A 369 10.14 -26.05 -8.96
CA GLN A 369 11.58 -26.16 -8.80
C GLN A 369 12.32 -25.09 -9.60
N SER A 370 11.89 -24.84 -10.84
CA SER A 370 12.48 -23.83 -11.72
C SER A 370 12.37 -22.41 -11.17
N ASP A 371 11.27 -22.07 -10.50
CA ASP A 371 11.11 -20.74 -9.91
C ASP A 371 12.05 -20.54 -8.72
N ILE A 372 12.23 -21.57 -7.87
CA ILE A 372 13.18 -21.52 -6.75
C ILE A 372 14.61 -21.44 -7.27
N ALA A 373 14.99 -22.32 -8.20
CA ALA A 373 16.31 -22.33 -8.81
C ALA A 373 16.65 -20.95 -9.39
N LYS A 374 15.72 -20.36 -10.16
CA LYS A 374 15.86 -19.01 -10.70
C LYS A 374 15.98 -17.93 -9.61
N ALA A 375 15.19 -18.01 -8.54
CA ALA A 375 15.23 -17.03 -7.44
C ALA A 375 16.57 -17.00 -6.70
N PHE A 376 17.24 -18.16 -6.58
CA PHE A 376 18.53 -18.28 -5.90
C PHE A 376 19.74 -18.33 -6.85
N GLY A 377 19.53 -18.20 -8.16
CA GLY A 377 20.61 -18.28 -9.16
C GLY A 377 21.27 -19.66 -9.25
N LEU A 378 20.51 -20.72 -8.96
CA LEU A 378 20.95 -22.11 -8.97
C LEU A 378 20.49 -22.83 -10.25
N PRO A 379 21.23 -23.86 -10.74
CA PRO A 379 20.79 -24.66 -11.89
C PRO A 379 19.59 -25.55 -11.54
N ASP A 380 19.59 -26.11 -10.34
CA ASP A 380 18.46 -26.82 -9.74
C ASP A 380 18.45 -26.69 -8.21
N VAL A 381 17.35 -27.13 -7.60
CA VAL A 381 17.20 -27.26 -6.14
C VAL A 381 16.71 -28.65 -5.82
N VAL A 382 17.49 -29.38 -5.02
CA VAL A 382 17.17 -30.75 -4.57
C VAL A 382 16.42 -30.74 -3.24
N ARG A 383 16.79 -29.82 -2.34
CA ARG A 383 16.20 -29.69 -1.01
C ARG A 383 16.21 -28.24 -0.55
N TYR A 384 15.30 -27.91 0.36
CA TYR A 384 15.40 -26.69 1.19
C TYR A 384 15.34 -27.07 2.66
N GLU A 385 15.94 -26.24 3.50
CA GLU A 385 15.88 -26.36 4.96
C GLU A 385 15.67 -24.97 5.55
N ILE A 386 14.69 -24.83 6.45
CA ILE A 386 14.49 -23.59 7.21
C ILE A 386 15.38 -23.70 8.45
N THR A 387 16.50 -22.97 8.44
CA THR A 387 17.51 -23.04 9.50
C THR A 387 17.20 -22.16 10.71
N ALA A 388 16.37 -21.13 10.52
CA ALA A 388 15.92 -20.23 11.57
C ALA A 388 14.58 -19.56 11.19
N ARG A 389 13.87 -19.04 12.19
CA ARG A 389 12.74 -18.13 12.04
C ARG A 389 13.00 -16.90 12.89
N THR A 390 12.42 -15.77 12.50
CA THR A 390 12.37 -14.55 13.31
C THR A 390 11.74 -14.84 14.66
N LYS A 391 12.16 -14.10 15.68
CA LYS A 391 11.84 -14.40 17.08
C LYS A 391 10.46 -13.93 17.52
#